data_AF-F8C6K6-F1
#
_entry.id   AF-F8C6K6-F1
#
_cell.length_a   1.000
_cell.length_b   1.000
_cell.length_c   1.000
_cell.angle_alpha   90.00
_cell.angle_beta   90.00
_cell.angle_gamma   90.00
#
_symmetry.space_group_name_H-M   'P 1'
#
loop_
_entity.id
_entity.type
_entity.pdbx_description
1 polymer ?
#
loop_
_entity_poly.entity_id
_entity_poly.type
_entity_poly.pdbx_seq_one_letter_code
_entity_poly.pdbx_strand_id
1 'polypeptide(L)'
;MLQALEKLVQFVSVNEAQSKQSYEHFRAAMPDVPLPPWEELPGTAVTHAADQRADVAEGMANLLRAERDDGRRECALLREELARTKRELLMLREPAPMGVASPPAEGSA
;
A
#
# COMPACT_ATOMS: atom_id res chain seq x y z
N MET A 1 -4.79 6.27 -1.37
CA MET A 1 -5.00 4.93 -0.78
C MET A 1 -5.79 4.99 0.53
N LEU A 2 -5.36 5.75 1.55
CA LEU A 2 -6.12 5.97 2.80
C LEU A 2 -7.57 6.45 2.56
N GLN A 3 -7.78 7.42 1.67
CA GLN A 3 -9.12 7.88 1.30
C GLN A 3 -9.99 6.81 0.61
N ALA A 4 -9.39 5.85 -0.09
CA ALA A 4 -10.16 4.78 -0.75
C ALA A 4 -10.65 3.75 0.27
N LEU A 5 -9.80 3.46 1.27
CA LEU A 5 -10.13 2.61 2.41
C LEU A 5 -11.26 3.22 3.25
N GLU A 6 -11.17 4.51 3.57
CA GLU A 6 -12.22 5.23 4.30
C GLU A 6 -13.56 5.19 3.57
N LYS A 7 -13.55 5.38 2.24
CA LYS A 7 -14.76 5.30 1.42
C LYS A 7 -15.39 3.91 1.39
N LEU A 8 -14.58 2.85 1.35
CA LEU A 8 -15.06 1.47 1.39
C LEU A 8 -15.69 1.12 2.74
N VAL A 9 -15.04 1.53 3.84
CA VAL A 9 -15.60 1.35 5.20
C VAL A 9 -16.92 2.11 5.35
N GLN A 10 -16.98 3.34 4.83
CA GLN A 10 -18.23 4.13 4.81
C GLN A 10 -19.32 3.44 3.99
N PHE A 11 -19.00 2.91 2.81
CA PHE A 11 -19.95 2.22 1.95
C PHE A 11 -20.57 0.98 2.63
N VAL A 12 -19.74 0.13 3.25
CA VAL A 12 -20.21 -1.05 3.98
C VAL A 12 -21.11 -0.65 5.16
N SER A 13 -20.71 0.38 5.91
CA SER A 13 -21.49 0.89 7.05
C SER A 13 -22.87 1.43 6.62
N VAL A 14 -22.93 2.11 5.48
CA VAL A 14 -24.19 2.64 4.91
C VAL A 14 -25.10 1.50 4.45
N ASN A 15 -24.56 0.48 3.78
CA ASN A 15 -25.34 -0.67 3.35
C ASN A 15 -25.90 -1.49 4.52
N GLU A 16 -25.11 -1.66 5.59
CA GLU A 16 -25.55 -2.36 6.80
C GLU A 16 -26.69 -1.59 7.49
N ALA A 17 -26.58 -0.26 7.60
CA ALA A 17 -27.62 0.60 8.14
C ALA A 17 -28.90 0.58 7.29
N GLN A 18 -28.78 0.63 5.96
CA GLN A 18 -29.93 0.52 5.05
C GLN A 18 -30.64 -0.83 5.19
N SER A 19 -29.88 -1.92 5.23
CA SER A 19 -30.44 -3.27 5.35
C SER A 19 -31.20 -3.43 6.67
N LYS A 20 -30.63 -2.92 7.78
CA LYS A 20 -31.31 -2.87 9.08
C LYS A 20 -32.60 -2.06 9.02
N GLN A 21 -32.56 -0.87 8.42
CA GLN A 21 -33.72 0.00 8.30
C GLN A 21 -34.84 -0.64 7.47
N SER A 22 -34.51 -1.29 6.35
CA SER A 22 -35.47 -2.00 5.50
C SER A 22 -36.14 -3.16 6.23
N TYR A 23 -35.37 -3.92 7.01
CA TYR A 23 -35.92 -5.01 7.81
C TYR A 23 -36.89 -4.52 8.88
N GLU A 24 -36.53 -3.49 9.64
CA GLU A 24 -37.41 -2.96 10.69
C GLU A 24 -38.70 -2.36 10.10
N HIS A 25 -38.64 -1.75 8.91
CA HIS A 25 -39.85 -1.30 8.20
C HIS A 25 -40.74 -2.48 7.79
N PHE A 26 -40.16 -3.54 7.24
CA PHE A 26 -40.91 -4.75 6.89
C PHE A 26 -41.54 -5.40 8.12
N ARG A 27 -40.81 -5.47 9.23
CA ARG A 27 -41.30 -5.99 10.50
C ARG A 27 -42.46 -5.17 11.05
N ALA A 28 -42.37 -3.86 11.02
CA ALA A 28 -43.45 -2.97 11.43
C ALA A 28 -44.70 -3.10 10.53
N ALA A 29 -44.52 -3.44 9.26
CA ALA A 29 -45.62 -3.66 8.31
C ALA A 29 -46.31 -5.03 8.46
N MET A 30 -45.75 -5.96 9.25
CA MET A 30 -46.24 -7.33 9.46
C MET A 30 -46.55 -7.59 10.95
N PRO A 31 -47.51 -6.87 11.57
CA PRO A 31 -47.75 -6.93 13.01
C PRO A 31 -48.22 -8.31 13.49
N ASP A 32 -48.83 -9.11 12.61
CA ASP A 32 -49.37 -10.43 12.93
C ASP A 32 -48.32 -11.56 12.81
N VAL A 33 -47.12 -11.26 12.30
CA VAL A 33 -46.04 -12.23 12.16
C VAL A 33 -44.96 -11.93 13.19
N PRO A 34 -44.70 -12.85 14.15
CA PRO A 34 -43.65 -12.66 15.14
C PRO A 34 -42.28 -12.83 14.49
N LEU A 35 -41.75 -11.72 13.96
CA LEU A 35 -40.40 -11.64 13.42
C LEU A 35 -39.41 -11.26 14.54
N PRO A 36 -38.23 -11.91 14.59
CA PRO A 36 -37.21 -11.60 15.58
C PRO A 36 -36.61 -10.20 15.37
N PRO A 37 -35.95 -9.59 16.37
CA PRO A 37 -35.15 -8.38 16.20
C PRO A 37 -34.03 -8.57 15.15
N TRP A 38 -33.60 -7.49 14.50
CA TRP A 38 -32.51 -7.51 13.51
C TRP A 38 -31.25 -8.21 14.03
N GLU A 39 -30.92 -8.00 15.30
CA GLU A 39 -29.74 -8.55 15.98
C GLU A 39 -29.80 -10.07 16.18
N GLU A 40 -31.00 -10.67 16.11
CA GLU A 40 -31.25 -12.10 16.29
C GLU A 40 -31.45 -12.84 14.96
N LEU A 41 -31.42 -12.13 13.83
CA LEU A 41 -31.55 -12.75 12.53
C LEU A 41 -30.37 -13.70 12.28
N PRO A 42 -30.64 -14.95 11.85
CA PRO A 42 -29.59 -15.93 11.61
C PRO A 42 -28.72 -15.50 10.45
N GLY A 43 -27.54 -14.97 10.78
CA GLY A 43 -26.32 -14.95 9.96
C GLY A 43 -26.35 -14.14 8.67
N THR A 44 -27.41 -14.10 7.88
CA THR A 44 -27.35 -13.71 6.47
C THR A 44 -26.88 -12.27 6.23
N ALA A 45 -27.22 -11.33 7.10
CA ALA A 45 -26.69 -9.96 7.02
C ALA A 45 -25.25 -9.85 7.56
N VAL A 46 -24.92 -10.58 8.63
CA VAL A 46 -23.60 -10.52 9.30
C VAL A 46 -22.55 -11.32 8.53
N THR A 47 -22.90 -12.47 7.96
CA THR A 47 -22.04 -13.30 7.12
C THR A 47 -21.79 -12.62 5.79
N HIS A 48 -22.81 -12.04 5.15
CA HIS A 48 -22.59 -11.32 3.90
C HIS A 48 -21.75 -10.06 4.09
N ALA A 49 -21.95 -9.33 5.19
CA ALA A 49 -21.07 -8.22 5.56
C ALA A 49 -19.65 -8.69 5.93
N ALA A 50 -19.49 -9.83 6.61
CA ALA A 50 -18.19 -10.40 6.95
C ALA A 50 -17.44 -10.90 5.70
N ASP A 51 -18.12 -11.55 4.77
CA ASP A 51 -17.59 -12.03 3.50
C ASP A 51 -17.16 -10.85 2.63
N GLN A 52 -18.00 -9.81 2.50
CA GLN A 52 -17.62 -8.58 1.81
C GLN A 52 -16.43 -7.88 2.46
N ARG A 53 -16.35 -7.87 3.80
CA ARG A 53 -15.19 -7.31 4.52
C ARG A 53 -13.93 -8.14 4.28
N ALA A 54 -14.04 -9.47 4.20
CA ALA A 54 -12.93 -10.37 3.90
C ALA A 54 -12.41 -10.18 2.46
N ASP A 55 -13.31 -10.12 1.48
CA ASP A 55 -12.97 -9.87 0.07
C ASP A 55 -12.28 -8.51 -0.11
N VAL A 56 -12.79 -7.48 0.56
CA VAL A 56 -12.19 -6.13 0.55
C VAL A 56 -10.82 -6.16 1.22
N ALA A 57 -10.66 -6.83 2.35
CA ALA A 57 -9.38 -6.96 3.04
C ALA A 57 -8.34 -7.72 2.19
N GLU A 58 -8.75 -8.77 1.48
CA GLU A 58 -7.89 -9.50 0.56
C GLU A 58 -7.50 -8.64 -0.65
N GLY A 59 -8.45 -7.95 -1.27
CA GLY A 59 -8.19 -7.01 -2.36
C GLY A 59 -7.20 -5.91 -1.96
N MET A 60 -7.36 -5.35 -0.75
CA MET A 60 -6.42 -4.38 -0.18
C MET A 60 -5.03 -4.96 0.04
N ALA A 61 -4.94 -6.16 0.61
CA ALA A 61 -3.66 -6.83 0.83
C ALA A 61 -2.93 -7.12 -0.49
N ASN A 62 -3.68 -7.41 -1.56
CA ASN A 62 -3.12 -7.60 -2.89
C ASN A 62 -2.59 -6.29 -3.50
N LEU A 63 -3.35 -5.19 -3.38
CA LEU A 63 -2.92 -3.87 -3.83
C LEU A 63 -1.65 -3.40 -3.10
N LEU A 64 -1.61 -3.52 -1.77
CA LEU A 64 -0.45 -3.14 -0.97
C LEU A 64 0.80 -3.99 -1.30
N ARG A 65 0.61 -5.27 -1.63
CA ARG A 65 1.70 -6.13 -2.11
C ARG A 65 2.23 -5.66 -3.46
N ALA A 66 1.32 -5.38 -4.41
CA ALA A 66 1.70 -4.90 -5.74
C ALA A 66 2.50 -3.59 -5.67
N GLU A 67 2.01 -2.59 -4.92
CA GLU A 67 2.71 -1.30 -4.77
C GLU A 67 4.08 -1.45 -4.11
N ARG A 68 4.20 -2.31 -3.10
CA ARG A 68 5.50 -2.60 -2.47
C ARG A 68 6.45 -3.25 -3.46
N ASP A 69 5.97 -4.18 -4.28
CA ASP A 69 6.79 -4.91 -5.23
C ASP A 69 7.23 -3.99 -6.39
N ASP A 70 6.36 -3.09 -6.84
CA ASP A 70 6.68 -2.03 -7.79
C ASP A 70 7.73 -1.06 -7.22
N GLY A 71 7.55 -0.60 -5.98
CA GLY A 71 8.52 0.26 -5.31
C GLY A 71 9.88 -0.43 -5.10
N ARG A 72 9.89 -1.74 -4.81
CA ARG A 72 11.13 -2.53 -4.76
C ARG A 72 11.81 -2.59 -6.13
N ARG A 73 11.04 -2.74 -7.20
CA ARG A 73 11.55 -2.81 -8.57
C ARG A 73 12.18 -1.48 -8.99
N GLU A 74 11.50 -0.37 -8.73
CA GLU A 74 12.03 0.98 -8.98
C GLU A 74 13.31 1.24 -8.18
N CYS A 75 13.32 0.90 -6.87
CA CYS A 75 14.52 0.99 -6.05
C CYS A 75 15.69 0.15 -6.59
N ALA A 76 15.41 -1.04 -7.13
CA ALA A 76 16.43 -1.89 -7.72
C ALA A 76 17.03 -1.26 -8.99
N LEU A 77 16.19 -0.71 -9.87
CA LEU A 77 16.63 -0.01 -11.08
C LEU A 77 17.48 1.21 -10.74
N LEU A 78 17.04 2.04 -9.79
CA LEU A 78 17.81 3.21 -9.35
C LEU A 78 19.16 2.83 -8.75
N ARG A 79 19.23 1.72 -8.00
CA ARG A 79 20.50 1.22 -7.45
C ARG A 79 21.45 0.73 -8.54
N GLU A 80 20.92 0.06 -9.56
CA GLU A 80 21.72 -0.38 -10.71
C GLU A 80 22.25 0.81 -11.51
N GLU A 81 21.40 1.80 -11.76
CA GLU A 81 21.77 3.03 -12.45
C GLU A 81 22.81 3.84 -11.67
N LEU A 82 22.66 3.95 -10.35
CA LEU A 82 23.66 4.57 -9.47
C LEU A 82 24.99 3.82 -9.51
N ALA A 83 24.96 2.48 -9.51
CA ALA A 83 26.17 1.67 -9.61
C ALA A 83 26.85 1.85 -10.97
N ARG A 84 26.08 1.94 -12.05
CA ARG A 84 26.58 2.22 -13.41
C ARG A 84 27.25 3.60 -13.47
N THR A 85 26.56 4.66 -13.05
CA THR A 85 27.12 6.02 -13.05
C THR A 85 28.37 6.12 -12.17
N LYS A 86 28.41 5.44 -11.02
CA LYS A 86 29.62 5.36 -10.20
C LYS A 86 30.80 4.73 -10.95
N ARG A 87 30.59 3.64 -11.70
CA ARG A 87 31.63 3.03 -12.52
C ARG A 87 32.09 3.96 -13.64
N GLU A 88 31.16 4.61 -14.33
CA GLU A 88 31.48 5.58 -15.39
C GLU A 88 32.32 6.75 -14.85
N LEU A 89 31.95 7.32 -13.70
CA LEU A 89 32.71 8.38 -13.04
C LEU A 89 34.11 7.91 -12.61
N LEU A 90 34.25 6.67 -12.14
CA LEU A 90 35.55 6.10 -11.78
C LEU A 90 36.44 5.90 -13.02
N MET A 91 35.86 5.55 -14.17
CA MET A 91 36.61 5.41 -15.43
C MET A 91 37.02 6.78 -16.00
N LEU A 92 36.22 7.82 -15.81
CA LEU A 92 36.54 9.19 -16.21
C LEU A 92 37.57 9.86 -15.27
N ARG A 93 37.68 9.38 -14.04
CA ARG A 93 38.71 9.79 -13.09
C ARG A 93 40.00 9.05 -13.40
N GLU A 94 40.72 9.47 -14.44
CA GLU A 94 42.13 9.12 -14.56
C GLU A 94 42.85 9.51 -13.25
N PRO A 95 43.77 8.67 -12.72
CA PRO A 95 44.63 9.12 -11.64
C PRO A 95 45.50 10.23 -12.21
N ALA A 96 45.29 11.46 -11.75
CA ALA A 96 46.28 12.52 -11.92
C ALA A 96 47.64 11.92 -11.51
N PRO A 97 48.68 12.01 -12.36
CA PRO A 97 49.98 11.46 -12.03
C PRO A 97 50.47 12.15 -10.75
N MET A 98 50.38 11.43 -9.64
CA MET A 98 50.89 11.87 -8.35
C MET A 98 52.41 11.88 -8.44
N GLY A 99 52.96 13.07 -8.65
CA GLY A 99 54.23 13.56 -8.15
C GLY A 99 55.44 12.63 -8.22
N VAL A 100 56.32 12.90 -9.18
CA VAL A 100 57.77 12.84 -8.90
C VAL A 100 58.23 14.27 -8.68
N ALA A 101 57.99 14.77 -7.47
CA ALA A 101 58.61 16.00 -7.00
C ALA A 101 59.77 15.61 -6.06
N SER A 102 61.01 15.68 -6.56
CA SER A 102 62.24 15.93 -5.79
C SER A 102 63.47 15.87 -6.73
N PRO A 103 64.58 16.60 -6.47
CA PRO A 103 64.79 17.78 -5.60
C PRO A 103 65.34 18.99 -6.39
N PRO A 104 65.44 20.22 -5.81
CA PRO A 104 66.34 21.22 -6.34
C PRO A 104 67.79 20.84 -5.97
N ALA A 105 68.59 20.56 -7.00
CA ALA A 105 70.04 20.62 -6.89
C ALA A 105 70.50 22.10 -6.90
N GLU A 106 71.72 22.31 -6.42
CA GLU A 106 72.51 23.57 -6.46
C GLU A 106 72.41 24.49 -5.23
N GLY A 107 73.08 24.05 -4.16
CA GLY A 107 73.87 24.96 -3.35
C GLY A 107 75.29 25.03 -3.91
N SER A 108 75.63 26.11 -4.61
CA SER A 108 77.02 26.48 -4.93
C SER A 108 77.54 27.41 -3.84
N ALA A 109 78.63 27.01 -3.19
CA ALA A 109 79.49 27.84 -2.37
C ALA A 109 80.85 27.97 -3.06
#